data_AF-A0A1V5BDX1-F1
#
_entry.id   AF-A0A1V5BDX1-F1
#
_cell.length_a   1.000
_cell.length_b   1.000
_cell.length_c   1.000
_cell.angle_alpha   90.00
_cell.angle_beta   90.00
_cell.angle_gamma   90.00
#
_symmetry.space_group_name_H-M   'P 1'
#
loop_
_entity.id
_entity.type
_entity.pdbx_description
1 polymer ?
#
loop_
_entity_poly.entity_id
_entity_poly.type
_entity_poly.pdbx_seq_one_letter_code
_entity_poly.pdbx_strand_id
1 'polypeptide(L)' 'MERVSCDRYPCHFSGQDCTFCFCPFYPCGDERTGGRVADGEWSCEDCRLLHDPDVAAMVIKGLIRGEDLEEIWTILEKRL' A
#
# COMPACT_ATOMS: atom_id res chain seq x y z
N MET A 1 12.74 12.74 -1.46
CA MET A 1 13.52 12.38 -0.27
C MET A 1 13.56 10.87 -0.23
N GLU A 2 14.60 10.24 -0.77
CA GLU A 2 14.76 8.79 -0.62
C GLU A 2 15.06 8.51 0.86
N ARG A 3 14.31 7.60 1.49
CA ARG A 3 14.57 7.18 2.88
C ARG A 3 15.73 6.18 2.89
N VAL A 4 16.93 6.67 2.58
CA VAL A 4 18.16 5.86 2.47
C VAL A 4 18.54 5.19 3.82
N SER A 5 18.00 5.68 4.94
CA SER A 5 18.24 5.13 6.29
C SER A 5 17.14 4.18 6.79
N CYS A 6 16.21 3.74 5.94
CA CYS A 6 15.22 2.75 6.35
C CYS A 6 15.85 1.36 6.31
N ASP A 7 16.01 0.70 7.46
CA ASP A 7 16.55 -0.66 7.56
C ASP A 7 15.77 -1.69 6.73
N ARG A 8 14.54 -1.34 6.34
CA ARG A 8 13.64 -2.16 5.55
C ARG A 8 13.56 -1.74 4.10
N TYR A 9 14.46 -0.88 3.61
CA TYR A 9 14.50 -0.49 2.21
C TYR A 9 15.51 -1.33 1.39
N PRO A 10 15.10 -1.82 0.20
CA PRO A 10 13.72 -1.89 -0.28
C PRO A 10 12.95 -2.99 0.48
N CYS A 11 11.69 -2.72 0.82
CA CYS A 11 10.83 -3.72 1.47
C CYS A 11 10.40 -4.81 0.46
N HIS A 12 10.27 -4.43 -0.82
CA HIS A 12 9.84 -5.28 -1.92
C HIS A 12 10.70 -5.06 -3.19
N PHE A 13 10.94 -3.82 -3.62
CA PHE A 13 11.71 -3.50 -4.83
C PHE A 13 12.37 -2.11 -4.83
N SER A 14 13.39 -1.91 -5.67
CA SER A 14 14.09 -0.62 -5.78
C SER A 14 13.17 0.48 -6.34
N GLY A 15 13.25 1.70 -5.77
CA GLY A 15 12.43 2.85 -6.19
C GLY A 15 11.03 2.90 -5.58
N GLN A 16 10.68 1.97 -4.68
CA GLN A 16 9.38 1.96 -4.00
C GLN A 16 9.16 3.17 -3.07
N ASP A 17 7.93 3.67 -2.99
CA ASP A 17 7.51 4.61 -1.94
C ASP A 17 7.37 3.88 -0.60
N CYS A 18 7.96 4.40 0.48
CA CYS A 18 7.88 3.82 1.84
C CYS A 18 7.24 4.79 2.83
N THR A 19 6.32 5.64 2.37
CA THR A 19 5.56 6.56 3.22
C THR A 19 4.79 5.80 4.29
N PHE A 20 4.25 4.64 3.91
CA PHE A 20 3.61 3.70 4.81
C PHE A 20 4.59 2.58 5.21
N CYS A 21 4.84 2.43 6.51
CA CYS A 21 5.60 1.29 7.03
C CYS A 21 4.81 -0.03 6.95
N PHE A 22 3.48 0.05 7.01
CA PHE A 22 2.55 -1.07 6.85
C PHE A 22 1.39 -0.62 5.96
N CYS A 23 0.87 -1.52 5.13
CA CYS A 23 -0.31 -1.24 4.31
C CYS A 23 -1.54 -1.05 5.21
N PRO A 24 -2.22 0.11 5.18
CA PRO A 24 -3.39 0.35 6.02
C PRO A 24 -4.60 -0.49 5.58
N PHE A 25 -4.57 -1.06 4.37
CA PHE A 25 -5.64 -1.90 3.83
C PHE A 25 -5.38 -3.40 4.04
N TYR A 26 -4.33 -3.79 4.75
CA TYR A 26 -4.05 -5.21 4.96
C TYR A 26 -5.04 -5.83 5.97
N PRO A 27 -5.57 -7.05 5.70
CA PRO A 27 -5.55 -7.76 4.42
C PRO A 27 -6.61 -7.19 3.47
N CYS A 28 -6.22 -6.82 2.24
CA CYS A 28 -7.18 -6.23 1.29
C CYS A 28 -7.96 -7.29 0.50
N GLY A 29 -7.43 -8.51 0.39
CA GLY A 29 -8.06 -9.61 -0.34
C GLY A 29 -8.15 -9.43 -1.86
N ASP A 30 -7.51 -8.40 -2.42
CA ASP A 30 -7.61 -8.06 -3.84
C ASP A 30 -6.36 -8.48 -4.63
N GLU A 31 -6.50 -9.55 -5.42
CA GLU A 31 -5.41 -10.12 -6.23
C GLU A 31 -4.93 -9.17 -7.33
N ARG A 32 -5.73 -8.18 -7.76
CA ARG A 32 -5.32 -7.17 -8.76
C ARG A 32 -4.15 -6.33 -8.28
N THR A 33 -4.00 -6.21 -6.97
CA THR A 33 -2.90 -5.46 -6.35
C THR A 33 -1.57 -6.21 -6.38
N GLY A 34 -1.58 -7.52 -6.69
CA GLY A 34 -0.47 -8.44 -6.55
C GLY A 34 -0.51 -9.29 -5.26
N GLY A 35 -1.50 -9.08 -4.39
CA GLY A 35 -1.69 -9.95 -3.22
C GLY A 35 -2.22 -11.35 -3.59
N ARG A 36 -2.00 -12.33 -2.73
CA ARG A 36 -2.47 -13.73 -2.91
C ARG A 36 -2.60 -14.45 -1.58
N VAL A 37 -3.31 -15.57 -1.55
CA VAL A 37 -3.25 -16.49 -0.39
C VAL A 37 -2.01 -17.38 -0.51
N ALA A 38 -1.16 -17.39 0.51
CA ALA A 38 0.01 -18.26 0.66
C ALA A 38 -0.05 -18.94 2.03
N ASP A 39 0.10 -20.26 2.08
CA ASP A 39 0.03 -21.07 3.32
C ASP A 39 -1.23 -20.85 4.18
N GLY A 40 -2.35 -20.48 3.54
CA GLY A 40 -3.63 -20.22 4.20
C GLY A 40 -3.79 -18.79 4.74
N GLU A 41 -2.77 -17.93 4.58
CA GLU A 41 -2.80 -16.52 4.99
C GLU A 41 -2.70 -15.59 3.76
N TRP A 42 -3.23 -14.37 3.88
CA TRP A 42 -3.11 -13.37 2.82
C TRP A 42 -1.69 -12.80 2.78
N SER A 43 -0.98 -12.98 1.68
CA SER A 43 0.34 -12.39 1.43
C SER A 43 0.24 -11.21 0.48
N CYS A 44 0.87 -10.10 0.85
CA CYS A 44 1.04 -8.91 0.01
C CYS A 44 2.47 -8.77 -0.54
N GLU A 45 3.28 -9.84 -0.58
CA GLU A 45 4.69 -9.75 -0.95
C GLU A 45 4.95 -9.19 -2.37
N ASP A 46 4.02 -9.40 -3.30
CA ASP A 46 4.08 -8.86 -4.66
C ASP A 46 3.20 -7.59 -4.83
N CYS A 47 2.58 -7.12 -3.75
CA CYS A 47 1.70 -5.96 -3.77
C CYS A 47 2.50 -4.67 -3.95
N ARG A 48 2.13 -3.87 -4.95
CA ARG A 48 2.80 -2.58 -5.24
C ARG A 48 1.94 -1.36 -4.96
N LEU A 49 0.70 -1.56 -4.54
CA LEU A 49 -0.31 -0.51 -4.46
C LEU A 49 0.13 0.71 -3.65
N LEU A 50 0.56 0.49 -2.41
CA LEU A 50 1.01 1.57 -1.51
C LEU A 50 2.45 2.03 -1.77
N HIS A 51 3.15 1.34 -2.67
CA HIS A 51 4.50 1.70 -3.10
C HIS A 51 4.51 2.64 -4.31
N ASP A 52 3.34 2.87 -4.92
CA ASP A 52 3.12 3.95 -5.87
C ASP A 52 3.04 5.30 -5.11
N PRO A 53 3.88 6.30 -5.44
CA PRO A 53 3.89 7.59 -4.75
C PRO A 53 2.56 8.37 -4.84
N ASP A 54 1.84 8.26 -5.96
CA ASP A 54 0.57 8.95 -6.16
C ASP A 54 -0.52 8.32 -5.30
N VAL A 55 -0.52 6.99 -5.20
CA VAL A 55 -1.41 6.25 -4.30
C VAL A 55 -1.08 6.59 -2.84
N ALA A 56 0.18 6.53 -2.44
CA ALA A 56 0.60 6.86 -1.08
C ALA A 56 0.17 8.29 -0.69
N ALA A 57 0.40 9.26 -1.57
CA ALA A 57 -0.01 10.64 -1.36
C ALA A 57 -1.54 10.80 -1.26
N MET A 58 -2.31 10.05 -2.06
CA MET A 58 -3.77 10.04 -2.01
C MET A 58 -4.27 9.54 -0.65
N VAL A 59 -3.73 8.40 -0.17
CA VAL A 59 -4.14 7.80 1.10
C VAL A 59 -3.80 8.74 2.27
N ILE A 60 -2.61 9.34 2.30
CA ILE A 60 -2.24 10.34 3.33
C ILE A 60 -3.21 11.52 3.33
N LYS A 61 -3.58 12.04 2.16
CA LYS A 61 -4.53 13.17 2.07
C LYS A 61 -5.91 12.81 2.61
N GLY A 62 -6.42 11.62 2.32
CA GLY A 62 -7.69 11.15 2.86
C GLY A 62 -7.64 11.03 4.38
N LEU A 63 -6.59 10.40 4.92
CA LEU A 63 -6.38 10.28 6.36
C LEU A 63 -6.28 11.64 7.07
N ILE A 64 -5.57 12.62 6.48
CA ILE A 64 -5.47 13.98 7.04
C ILE A 64 -6.83 14.69 7.07
N ARG A 65 -7.73 14.38 6.12
CA ARG A 65 -9.09 14.93 6.08
C ARG A 65 -10.05 14.23 7.05
N GLY A 66 -9.62 13.13 7.67
CA GLY A 66 -10.46 12.31 8.52
C GLY A 66 -11.41 11.38 7.75
N GLU A 67 -11.09 11.07 6.48
CA GLU A 67 -11.79 10.04 5.71
C GLU A 67 -11.46 8.65 6.28
N ASP A 68 -12.45 7.75 6.29
CA ASP A 68 -12.26 6.38 6.74
C ASP A 68 -11.54 5.53 5.67
N LEU A 69 -10.81 4.50 6.11
CA LEU A 69 -10.04 3.64 5.20
C LEU A 69 -10.91 2.95 4.15
N GLU A 70 -12.16 2.61 4.48
CA GLU A 70 -13.12 2.02 3.55
C GLU A 70 -13.52 3.00 2.43
N GLU A 71 -13.67 4.29 2.75
CA GLU A 71 -14.00 5.33 1.76
C GLU A 71 -12.82 5.56 0.82
N ILE A 72 -11.61 5.64 1.38
CA ILE A 72 -10.37 5.79 0.60
C ILE A 72 -10.18 4.56 -0.31
N TRP A 73 -10.42 3.35 0.20
CA TRP A 73 -10.34 2.11 -0.57
C TRP A 73 -11.35 2.10 -1.73
N THR A 74 -12.61 2.49 -1.49
CA THR A 74 -13.65 2.56 -2.52
C THR A 74 -13.29 3.49 -3.69
N ILE A 75 -12.48 4.52 -3.44
CA ILE A 75 -11.95 5.40 -4.48
C ILE A 75 -10.78 4.75 -5.20
N LEU A 76 -9.90 4.08 -4.46
CA LEU A 76 -8.70 3.43 -4.98
C LEU A 76 -9.02 2.21 -5.85
N GLU A 77 -9.96 1.36 -5.42
CA GLU A 77 -10.31 0.09 -6.10
C GLU A 77 -10.87 0.29 -7.51
N LYS A 78 -11.43 1.48 -7.77
CA LYS A 78 -11.95 1.90 -9.09
C LYS A 78 -10.83 2.24 -10.07
N ARG A 79 -9.59 2.36 -9.58
CA ARG A 79 -8.38 2.68 -10.34
C ARG A 79 -7.46 1.47 -10.52
N LEU A 80 -7.81 0.34 -9.90
CA LEU A 80 -7.09 -0.94 -9.99
C LEU A 80 -7.38 -1.68 -11.29
#